data_AF-A0A3D1K5D0-F1
#
_entry.id   AF-A0A3D1K5D0-F1
#
_cell.length_a   1.000
_cell.length_b   1.000
_cell.length_c   1.000
_cell.angle_alpha   90.00
_cell.angle_beta   90.00
_cell.angle_gamma   90.00
#
_symmetry.space_group_name_H-M   'P 1'
#
loop_
_entity.id
_entity.type
_entity.pdbx_description
1 polymer ?
#
loop_
_entity_poly.entity_id
_entity_poly.type
_entity_poly.pdbx_seq_one_letter_code
_entity_poly.pdbx_strand_id
1 'polypeptide(L)'
;MQGSVCGVISGSAMVISLAAARKEPDYKKKKMLVLAAAGRLYKEFEKEHGSTSCRTLSGLDLTTPEGKKAFEETVKKNTCSKFVATASKLLAKELQTI
;
A
#
# COMPACT_ATOMS: atom_id res chain seq x y z
N MET A 1 -3.35 8.43 -13.97
CA MET A 1 -3.27 7.42 -12.89
C MET A 1 -4.50 6.54 -13.04
N GLN A 2 -4.38 5.22 -12.99
CA GLN A 2 -5.54 4.36 -13.35
C GLN A 2 -6.54 4.13 -12.21
N GLY A 3 -6.19 4.51 -10.98
CA GLY A 3 -7.04 4.26 -9.81
C GLY A 3 -7.13 2.77 -9.41
N SER A 4 -6.14 1.96 -9.77
CA SER A 4 -6.02 0.55 -9.36
C SER A 4 -5.55 0.45 -7.89
N VAL A 5 -4.77 -0.58 -7.53
CA VAL A 5 -4.22 -0.76 -6.17
C VAL A 5 -3.58 0.53 -5.64
N CYS A 6 -3.92 0.90 -4.41
CA CYS A 6 -3.42 2.09 -3.74
C CYS A 6 -1.90 2.05 -3.66
N GLY A 7 -1.26 3.18 -3.99
CA GLY A 7 0.20 3.26 -4.11
C GLY A 7 0.94 2.87 -2.83
N VAL A 8 0.33 3.08 -1.66
CA VAL A 8 0.93 2.69 -0.37
C VAL A 8 1.04 1.17 -0.20
N ILE A 9 0.12 0.40 -0.79
CA ILE A 9 0.15 -1.06 -0.74
C ILE A 9 1.28 -1.58 -1.63
N SER A 10 1.34 -1.11 -2.87
CA SER A 10 2.39 -1.49 -3.82
C SER A 10 3.78 -1.09 -3.32
N GLY A 11 3.92 0.14 -2.81
CA GLY A 11 5.18 0.61 -2.23
C GLY A 11 5.60 -0.18 -1.00
N SER A 12 4.65 -0.52 -0.11
CA SER A 12 4.95 -1.35 1.07
C SER A 12 5.42 -2.75 0.68
N ALA A 13 4.81 -3.37 -0.33
CA ALA A 13 5.24 -4.67 -0.84
C ALA A 13 6.66 -4.64 -1.42
N MET A 14 7.04 -3.55 -2.10
CA MET A 14 8.41 -3.35 -2.59
C MET A 14 9.41 -3.24 -1.44
N VAL A 15 9.10 -2.44 -0.41
CA VAL A 15 9.98 -2.29 0.77
C VAL A 15 10.15 -3.61 1.52
N ILE A 16 9.05 -4.35 1.73
CA ILE A 16 9.07 -5.70 2.33
C ILE A 16 9.97 -6.64 1.52
N SER A 17 9.85 -6.62 0.19
CA SER A 17 10.65 -7.45 -0.70
C SER A 17 12.15 -7.16 -0.58
N LEU A 18 12.52 -5.89 -0.51
CA LEU A 18 13.92 -5.47 -0.32
C LEU A 18 14.45 -5.88 1.05
N ALA A 19 13.66 -5.72 2.11
CA ALA A 19 14.05 -6.12 3.47
C ALA A 19 14.29 -7.63 3.57
N ALA A 20 13.38 -8.44 3.01
CA ALA A 20 13.53 -9.89 2.99
C ALA A 20 14.72 -10.34 2.13
N ALA A 21 14.97 -9.68 0.99
CA ALA A 21 16.12 -9.96 0.14
C ALA A 21 17.47 -9.76 0.86
N ARG A 22 17.54 -8.82 1.80
CA ARG A 22 18.74 -8.58 2.61
C ARG A 22 18.99 -9.65 3.68
N LYS A 23 17.94 -10.31 4.17
CA LYS A 23 18.00 -11.24 5.30
C LYS A 23 18.01 -12.71 4.91
N GLU A 24 17.34 -13.07 3.81
CA GLU A 24 17.14 -14.46 3.41
C GLU A 24 17.63 -14.71 1.97
N PRO A 25 18.76 -15.41 1.80
CA PRO A 25 19.28 -15.76 0.47
C PRO A 25 18.43 -16.83 -0.24
N ASP A 26 17.81 -17.76 0.50
CA ASP A 26 16.98 -18.81 -0.11
C ASP A 26 15.71 -18.22 -0.72
N TYR A 27 15.50 -18.50 -2.01
CA TYR A 27 14.37 -17.94 -2.75
C TYR A 27 13.01 -18.37 -2.18
N LYS A 28 12.86 -19.64 -1.79
CA LYS A 28 11.56 -20.17 -1.33
C LYS A 28 11.18 -19.57 0.02
N LYS A 29 12.11 -19.57 0.98
CA LYS A 29 11.91 -18.96 2.31
C LYS A 29 11.63 -17.47 2.19
N LYS A 30 12.43 -16.74 1.41
CA LYS A 30 12.20 -15.32 1.14
C LYS A 30 10.83 -15.04 0.53
N LYS A 31 10.43 -15.80 -0.48
CA LYS A 31 9.11 -15.64 -1.12
C LYS A 31 7.99 -15.85 -0.10
N MET A 32 8.10 -16.85 0.77
CA MET A 32 7.12 -17.08 1.84
C MET A 32 7.03 -15.91 2.81
N LEU A 33 8.18 -15.38 3.27
CA LEU A 33 8.23 -14.21 4.16
C LEU A 33 7.55 -12.99 3.53
N VAL A 34 7.90 -12.68 2.27
CA VAL A 34 7.36 -11.52 1.53
C VAL A 34 5.85 -11.65 1.34
N LEU A 35 5.37 -12.80 0.87
CA LEU A 35 3.94 -13.01 0.62
C LEU A 35 3.13 -12.95 1.92
N ALA A 36 3.65 -13.52 3.00
CA ALA A 36 2.97 -13.48 4.30
C ALA A 36 2.91 -12.04 4.85
N ALA A 37 4.02 -11.30 4.84
CA ALA A 37 4.09 -9.94 5.37
C ALA A 37 3.26 -8.95 4.54
N ALA A 38 3.43 -8.95 3.21
CA ALA A 38 2.66 -8.10 2.32
C ALA A 38 1.15 -8.43 2.37
N GLY A 39 0.81 -9.72 2.49
CA GLY A 39 -0.58 -10.17 2.62
C GLY A 39 -1.25 -9.70 3.92
N ARG A 40 -0.53 -9.71 5.05
CA ARG A 40 -1.04 -9.16 6.32
C ARG A 40 -1.24 -7.65 6.23
N LEU A 41 -0.26 -6.92 5.71
CA LEU A 41 -0.38 -5.47 5.51
C LEU A 41 -1.57 -5.12 4.61
N TYR A 42 -1.73 -5.84 3.50
CA TYR A 42 -2.88 -5.66 2.60
C TYR A 42 -4.21 -5.83 3.35
N LYS A 43 -4.36 -6.95 4.08
CA LYS A 43 -5.62 -7.26 4.79
C LYS A 43 -5.92 -6.28 5.92
N GLU A 44 -4.92 -5.89 6.71
CA GLU A 44 -5.12 -4.93 7.80
C GLU A 44 -5.47 -3.54 7.24
N PHE A 45 -4.82 -3.11 6.15
CA PHE A 45 -5.17 -1.85 5.50
C PHE A 45 -6.60 -1.88 4.94
N GLU A 46 -6.98 -2.97 4.25
CA GLU A 46 -8.34 -3.14 3.72
C GLU A 46 -9.39 -3.17 4.84
N LYS A 47 -9.08 -3.83 5.95
CA LYS A 47 -9.96 -3.86 7.13
C LYS A 47 -10.18 -2.48 7.73
N GLU A 48 -9.15 -1.64 7.77
CA GLU A 48 -9.22 -0.30 8.36
C GLU A 48 -9.87 0.74 7.42
N HIS A 49 -9.59 0.65 6.11
CA HIS A 49 -10.02 1.67 5.12
C HIS A 49 -11.11 1.19 4.16
N GLY A 50 -11.55 -0.06 4.28
CA GLY A 50 -12.64 -0.67 3.51
C GLY A 50 -12.30 -1.10 2.08
N SER A 51 -11.14 -0.71 1.55
CA SER A 51 -10.68 -1.14 0.22
C SER A 51 -9.18 -0.95 0.06
N THR A 52 -8.60 -1.59 -0.95
CA THR A 52 -7.24 -1.29 -1.44
C THR A 52 -7.25 -0.63 -2.83
N SER A 53 -8.41 -0.50 -3.47
CA SER A 53 -8.57 0.18 -4.76
C SER A 53 -8.52 1.69 -4.56
N CYS A 54 -7.57 2.36 -5.19
CA CYS A 54 -7.43 3.82 -5.12
C CYS A 54 -8.67 4.53 -5.67
N ARG A 55 -9.31 4.00 -6.73
CA ARG A 55 -10.58 4.53 -7.25
C ARG A 55 -11.68 4.46 -6.19
N THR A 56 -11.79 3.33 -5.49
CA THR A 56 -12.78 3.15 -4.41
C THR A 56 -12.48 4.05 -3.22
N LEU A 57 -11.22 4.12 -2.80
CA LEU A 57 -10.77 4.91 -1.65
C LEU A 57 -10.86 6.43 -1.89
N SER A 58 -10.58 6.88 -3.12
CA SER A 58 -10.65 8.29 -3.49
C SER A 58 -12.05 8.73 -3.92
N GLY A 59 -12.89 7.80 -4.40
CA GLY A 59 -14.17 8.10 -5.02
C GLY A 59 -14.06 8.77 -6.39
N LEU A 60 -12.88 8.77 -7.03
CA LEU A 60 -12.60 9.54 -8.24
C LEU A 60 -12.21 8.65 -9.43
N ASP A 61 -12.64 9.04 -10.63
CA ASP A 61 -12.05 8.53 -11.86
C ASP A 61 -10.77 9.28 -12.22
N LEU A 62 -9.63 8.74 -11.77
CA LEU A 62 -8.31 9.34 -11.99
C LEU A 62 -7.78 9.25 -13.43
N THR A 63 -8.56 8.66 -14.36
CA THR A 63 -8.22 8.65 -15.79
C THR A 63 -8.64 9.94 -16.49
N THR A 64 -9.64 10.64 -15.93
CA THR A 64 -10.17 11.91 -16.44
C THR A 64 -9.33 13.11 -15.96
N PRO A 65 -9.25 14.22 -16.73
CA PRO A 65 -8.64 15.47 -16.25
C PRO A 65 -9.29 16.01 -14.98
N GLU A 66 -10.61 15.95 -14.89
CA GLU A 66 -11.40 16.47 -13.77
C GLU A 66 -11.10 15.69 -12.49
N GLY A 67 -11.09 14.34 -12.57
CA GLY A 67 -10.75 13.48 -11.45
C GLY A 67 -9.31 13.66 -10.97
N LYS A 68 -8.37 13.93 -11.88
CA LYS A 68 -6.97 14.26 -11.49
C LYS A 68 -6.89 15.59 -10.76
N LYS A 69 -7.58 16.62 -11.25
CA LYS A 69 -7.62 17.93 -10.58
C LYS A 69 -8.25 17.83 -9.18
N ALA A 70 -9.39 17.17 -9.07
CA ALA A 70 -10.05 16.94 -7.79
C ALA A 70 -9.15 16.16 -6.81
N PHE A 71 -8.40 15.17 -7.30
CA PHE A 71 -7.45 14.42 -6.48
C PHE A 71 -6.36 15.31 -5.89
N GLU A 72 -5.76 16.21 -6.68
CA GLU A 72 -4.70 17.11 -6.22
C GLU A 72 -5.19 18.14 -5.20
N GLU A 73 -6.40 18.65 -5.40
CA GLU A 73 -6.99 19.69 -4.56
C GLU A 73 -7.50 19.14 -3.22
N THR A 74 -8.03 17.90 -3.21
CA THR A 74 -8.75 17.35 -2.05
C THR A 74 -8.12 16.07 -1.49
N VAL A 75 -8.17 14.96 -2.25
CA VAL A 75 -7.82 13.61 -1.79
C VAL A 75 -6.35 13.53 -1.36
N LYS A 76 -5.44 14.12 -2.13
CA LYS A 76 -4.00 14.08 -1.86
C LYS A 76 -3.66 14.67 -0.50
N LYS A 77 -4.29 15.79 -0.12
CA LYS A 77 -4.03 16.50 1.15
C LYS A 77 -4.77 15.86 2.32
N ASN A 78 -6.05 15.54 2.14
CA ASN A 78 -6.95 15.22 3.26
C ASN A 78 -7.08 13.73 3.55
N THR A 79 -6.88 12.88 2.54
CA THR A 79 -7.18 11.44 2.61
C THR A 79 -5.92 10.59 2.47
N CYS A 80 -5.11 10.83 1.44
CA CYS A 80 -3.90 10.04 1.19
C CYS A 80 -2.90 10.10 2.35
N SER A 81 -2.79 11.24 3.04
CA SER A 81 -1.93 11.40 4.23
C SER A 81 -2.27 10.39 5.34
N LYS A 82 -3.56 10.13 5.57
CA LYS A 82 -4.04 9.13 6.54
C LYS A 82 -3.70 7.71 6.10
N PHE A 83 -3.86 7.40 4.81
CA PHE A 83 -3.50 6.11 4.25
C PHE A 83 -1.99 5.85 4.33
N VAL A 84 -1.17 6.87 4.02
CA VAL A 84 0.29 6.78 4.16
C VAL A 84 0.65 6.54 5.63
N ALA A 85 0.10 7.32 6.56
CA ALA A 85 0.39 7.14 7.99
C ALA A 85 0.03 5.73 8.49
N THR A 86 -1.12 5.20 8.07
CA THR A 86 -1.55 3.83 8.40
C THR A 86 -0.59 2.80 7.81
N ALA A 87 -0.35 2.87 6.50
CA ALA A 87 0.52 1.93 5.81
C ALA A 87 1.95 1.96 6.36
N SER A 88 2.48 3.13 6.73
CA SER A 88 3.79 3.25 7.38
C SER A 88 3.85 2.54 8.73
N LYS A 89 2.79 2.63 9.55
CA LYS A 89 2.72 1.89 10.84
C LYS A 89 2.65 0.38 10.62
N LEU A 90 1.80 -0.06 9.69
CA LEU A 90 1.68 -1.49 9.34
C LEU A 90 2.99 -2.03 8.77
N LEU A 91 3.64 -1.26 7.89
CA LEU A 91 4.93 -1.61 7.30
C LEU A 91 6.02 -1.71 8.37
N ALA A 92 6.10 -0.74 9.29
CA ALA A 92 7.06 -0.79 10.39
C ALA A 92 6.88 -2.05 11.25
N LYS A 93 5.63 -2.45 11.53
CA LYS A 93 5.32 -3.69 12.24
C LYS A 93 5.79 -4.93 11.47
N GLU A 94 5.48 -5.02 10.18
CA GLU A 94 5.90 -6.17 9.36
C GLU A 94 7.44 -6.26 9.24
N LEU A 95 8.14 -5.13 9.10
CA LEU A 95 9.60 -5.08 9.03
C LEU A 95 10.31 -5.54 10.32
N GLN A 96 9.64 -5.51 11.47
CA GLN A 96 10.17 -6.08 12.72
C GLN A 96 10.06 -7.61 12.76
N THR A 97 9.22 -8.21 11.90
CA THR A 97 8.98 -9.66 11.86
C THR A 97 9.71 -10.39 10.74
N ILE A 98 10.23 -9.63 9.76
CA ILE A 98 11.17 -10.08 8.72
C ILE A 98 12.56 -9.93 9.30
#